data_AF-A0A3M2M8T2-F1
#
_entry.id   AF-A0A3M2M8T2-F1
#
_cell.length_a   1.000
_cell.length_b   1.000
_cell.length_c   1.000
_cell.angle_alpha   90.00
_cell.angle_beta   90.00
_cell.angle_gamma   90.00
#
_symmetry.space_group_name_H-M   'P 1'
#
loop_
_entity.id
_entity.type
_entity.pdbx_description
1 polymer ?
#
loop_
_entity_poly.entity_id
_entity_poly.type
_entity_poly.pdbx_seq_one_letter_code
_entity_poly.pdbx_strand_id
1 'polypeptide(L)' 'MPVLRRALRGGTRREPPGGIVTYAPDRLHEEVAYIAYHFHWSRNEILDLEHPDRRRYVTNIATFVNRANAASATET' A
#
# COMPACT_ATOMS: atom_id res chain seq x y z
N MET A 1 2.30 3.52 18.79
CA MET A 1 2.61 2.65 17.63
C MET A 1 1.91 1.31 17.78
N PRO A 2 0.79 1.03 17.10
CA PRO A 2 0.40 -0.35 16.86
C PRO A 2 1.09 -0.83 15.58
N VAL A 3 1.94 -1.84 15.76
CA VAL A 3 2.61 -2.61 14.73
C VAL A 3 1.61 -3.25 13.77
N LEU A 4 1.51 -2.76 12.53
CA LEU A 4 0.82 -3.50 11.46
C LEU A 4 1.71 -4.63 10.99
N ARG A 5 1.50 -5.76 11.67
CA ARG A 5 2.05 -7.07 11.39
C ARG A 5 1.78 -7.48 9.93
N ARG A 6 2.88 -7.78 9.24
CA ARG A 6 3.06 -8.95 8.36
C ARG A 6 1.95 -10.01 8.53
N ALA A 7 0.96 -10.02 7.65
CA ALA A 7 0.12 -11.18 7.34
C ALA A 7 -0.74 -10.93 6.08
N LEU A 8 -0.14 -10.95 4.90
CA LEU A 8 -0.88 -11.25 3.66
C LEU A 8 -0.10 -12.31 2.88
N ARG A 9 -0.21 -13.56 3.36
CA ARG A 9 -0.11 -14.77 2.55
C ARG A 9 -1.48 -15.43 2.56
N GLY A 10 -2.05 -15.61 1.39
CA GLY A 10 -3.27 -16.36 1.12
C GLY A 10 -3.95 -15.75 -0.11
N GLY A 11 -4.10 -16.40 -1.26
CA GLY A 11 -3.84 -17.78 -1.59
C GLY A 11 -3.63 -17.93 -3.10
N THR A 12 -3.15 -19.12 -3.46
CA THR A 12 -2.91 -19.58 -4.81
C THR A 12 -4.18 -19.57 -5.65
N ARG A 13 -4.21 -18.82 -6.75
CA ARG A 13 -4.93 -19.24 -7.95
C ARG A 13 -3.98 -19.16 -9.13
N ARG A 14 -3.66 -20.35 -9.62
CA ARG A 14 -2.92 -20.64 -10.84
C ARG A 14 -3.71 -20.09 -12.02
N GLU A 15 -3.25 -19.01 -12.65
CA GLU A 15 -3.81 -18.48 -13.90
C GLU A 15 -2.71 -18.43 -14.99
N PRO A 16 -3.04 -18.70 -16.26
CA PRO A 16 -2.04 -18.92 -17.31
C PRO A 16 -1.36 -17.61 -17.74
N PRO A 17 -0.15 -17.67 -18.33
CA PRO A 17 0.63 -16.50 -18.73
C PRO A 17 0.06 -15.92 -20.03
N GLY A 18 -0.97 -15.08 -19.90
CA GLY A 18 -1.63 -14.50 -21.07
C GLY A 18 -2.91 -13.75 -20.76
N GLY A 19 -2.96 -13.04 -19.63
CA GLY A 19 -4.03 -12.08 -19.35
C GLY A 19 -3.45 -10.68 -19.47
N ILE A 20 -4.17 -9.77 -20.13
CA ILE A 20 -3.92 -8.32 -20.11
C ILE A 20 -3.49 -7.96 -18.67
N VAL A 21 -2.39 -7.21 -18.51
CA VAL A 21 -1.82 -6.75 -17.21
C VAL A 21 -2.82 -5.83 -16.50
N THR A 22 -3.96 -6.40 -16.15
CA THR A 22 -5.00 -5.78 -15.35
C THR A 22 -4.47 -5.91 -13.95
N TYR A 23 -4.07 -4.77 -13.42
CA TYR A 23 -3.63 -4.60 -12.05
C TYR A 23 -4.63 -5.36 -11.16
N ALA A 24 -4.16 -6.40 -10.47
CA ALA A 24 -5.07 -7.29 -9.74
C ALA A 24 -5.93 -6.45 -8.79
N PRO A 25 -7.26 -6.57 -8.83
CA PRO A 25 -8.16 -5.69 -8.08
C PRO A 25 -7.86 -5.70 -6.58
N ASP A 26 -7.45 -6.85 -6.03
CA ASP A 26 -7.00 -6.95 -4.64
C ASP A 26 -5.82 -6.01 -4.31
N ARG A 27 -4.81 -5.93 -5.19
CA ARG A 27 -3.65 -5.04 -5.00
C ARG A 27 -4.03 -3.57 -4.98
N LEU A 28 -4.97 -3.18 -5.87
CA LEU A 28 -5.47 -1.80 -5.89
C LEU A 28 -6.21 -1.47 -4.59
N HIS A 29 -7.06 -2.38 -4.11
CA HIS A 29 -7.80 -2.20 -2.87
C HIS A 29 -6.87 -2.04 -1.66
N GLU A 30 -5.79 -2.83 -1.59
CA GLU A 30 -4.77 -2.70 -0.54
C GLU A 30 -4.06 -1.34 -0.56
N GLU A 31 -3.63 -0.88 -1.74
CA GLU A 31 -2.95 0.41 -1.90
C GLU A 31 -3.86 1.58 -1.52
N VAL A 32 -5.12 1.54 -1.96
CA VAL A 32 -6.11 2.57 -1.63
C VAL A 32 -6.38 2.61 -0.13
N ALA A 33 -6.55 1.44 0.51
CA ALA A 33 -6.76 1.38 1.96
C ALA A 33 -5.56 1.92 2.74
N TYR A 34 -4.34 1.61 2.28
CA TYR A 34 -3.11 2.10 2.91
C TYR A 34 -2.96 3.63 2.80
N ILE A 35 -3.20 4.19 1.61
CA ILE A 35 -3.16 5.65 1.41
C ILE A 35 -4.27 6.32 2.21
N ALA A 36 -5.50 5.81 2.15
CA ALA A 36 -6.64 6.38 2.88
C ALA A 36 -6.41 6.37 4.40
N TYR A 37 -5.78 5.32 4.93
CA TYR A 37 -5.45 5.24 6.36
C TYR A 37 -4.41 6.28 6.79
N HIS A 38 -3.41 6.57 5.94
CA HIS A 38 -2.31 7.47 6.29
C HIS A 38 -2.53 8.94 5.93
N PHE A 39 -3.25 9.24 4.85
CA PHE A 39 -3.52 10.60 4.38
C PHE A 39 -4.95 11.07 4.63
N HIS A 40 -5.85 10.17 5.04
CA HIS A 40 -7.28 10.45 5.24
C HIS A 40 -8.00 11.00 3.99
N TRP A 41 -7.42 10.79 2.80
CA TRP A 41 -8.06 11.14 1.53
C TRP A 41 -9.25 10.24 1.21
N SER A 42 -10.22 10.79 0.48
CA SER A 42 -11.39 10.01 0.07
C SER A 42 -10.99 8.94 -0.93
N ARG A 43 -11.61 7.76 -0.84
CA ARG A 43 -11.38 6.65 -1.78
C ARG A 43 -11.47 7.09 -3.25
N ASN A 44 -12.39 7.99 -3.58
CA ASN A 44 -12.56 8.49 -4.95
C ASN A 44 -11.35 9.29 -5.43
N GLU A 45 -10.77 10.14 -4.59
CA GLU A 45 -9.57 10.93 -4.94
C GLU A 45 -8.37 10.01 -5.21
N ILE A 46 -8.25 8.92 -4.44
CA ILE A 46 -7.16 7.96 -4.63
C ILE A 46 -7.38 7.10 -5.89
N LEU A 47 -8.63 6.76 -6.20
CA LEU A 47 -8.96 6.03 -7.43
C LEU A 47 -8.71 6.87 -8.69
N ASP A 48 -8.84 8.20 -8.58
CA ASP A 48 -8.57 9.16 -9.66
C ASP A 48 -7.07 9.31 -9.97
N LEU A 49 -6.19 9.03 -9.00
CA LEU A 49 -4.75 9.03 -9.20
C LEU A 49 -4.32 7.98 -10.24
N GLU A 50 -3.40 8.37 -11.11
CA GLU A 50 -2.78 7.44 -12.04
C GLU A 50 -2.04 6.31 -11.29
N HIS A 51 -2.02 5.11 -11.89
CA HIS A 51 -1.32 3.95 -11.35
C HIS A 51 0.14 4.24 -10.89
N PRO A 52 0.99 4.94 -11.66
CA PRO A 52 2.34 5.28 -11.21
C PRO A 52 2.36 6.19 -9.97
N ASP A 53 1.44 7.15 -9.88
CA ASP A 53 1.39 8.09 -8.76
C ASP A 53 0.97 7.41 -7.46
N ARG A 54 -0.04 6.52 -7.52
CA ARG A 54 -0.40 5.70 -6.35
C ARG A 54 0.78 4.93 -5.79
N ARG A 55 1.58 4.29 -6.64
CA ARG A 55 2.78 3.56 -6.22
C ARG A 55 3.86 4.46 -5.62
N ARG A 56 4.01 5.69 -6.13
CA ARG A 56 4.89 6.69 -5.52
C ARG A 56 4.42 7.07 -4.11
N TYR A 57 3.13 7.34 -3.92
CA TYR A 57 2.59 7.67 -2.61
C TYR A 57 2.79 6.53 -1.60
N VAL A 58 2.50 5.28 -1.97
CA VAL A 58 2.75 4.10 -1.11
C VAL A 58 4.23 4.04 -0.67
N THR A 59 5.15 4.23 -1.61
CA THR A 59 6.61 4.21 -1.33
C THR A 59 7.02 5.34 -0.39
N ASN A 60 6.48 6.55 -0.61
CA ASN A 60 6.76 7.72 0.22
C ASN A 60 6.26 7.51 1.66
N ILE A 61 5.03 7.03 1.84
CA ILE A 61 4.46 6.71 3.15
C ILE A 61 5.35 5.69 3.88
N ALA A 62 5.72 4.60 3.21
CA ALA A 62 6.59 3.58 3.80
C ALA A 62 7.94 4.16 4.26
N THR A 63 8.52 5.08 3.49
CA THR A 63 9.77 5.76 3.84
C THR A 63 9.61 6.64 5.08
N PHE A 64 8.52 7.43 5.17
CA PHE A 64 8.25 8.27 6.33
C PHE A 64 8.00 7.45 7.60
N VAL A 65 7.18 6.41 7.50
CA VAL A 65 6.88 5.51 8.62
C VAL A 65 8.17 4.83 9.10
N ASN A 66 8.99 4.33 8.19
CA ASN A 66 10.26 3.68 8.56
C ASN A 66 11.21 4.66 9.27
N ARG A 67 11.36 5.88 8.76
CA ARG A 67 12.18 6.92 9.40
C ARG A 67 11.65 7.31 10.78
N ALA A 68 10.35 7.50 10.93
CA ALA A 68 9.73 7.82 12.21
C ALA A 68 9.93 6.71 13.24
N ASN A 69 9.79 5.44 12.82
CA ASN A 69 10.07 4.30 13.69
C ASN A 69 11.55 4.23 14.09
N ALA A 70 12.46 4.46 13.14
CA ALA A 70 13.90 4.48 13.42
C ALA A 70 14.28 5.57 14.44
N ALA A 71 13.72 6.78 14.31
CA ALA A 71 13.94 7.86 15.28
C ALA A 71 13.39 7.49 16.67
N SER A 72 12.19 6.91 16.73
CA SER A 72 11.59 6.49 18.01
C SER A 72 12.34 5.33 18.69
N ALA A 73 13.10 4.53 17.94
CA ALA A 73 13.88 3.41 18.48
C ALA A 73 15.19 3.85 19.15
N THR A 74 15.68 5.05 18.87
CA THR A 74 16.92 5.62 19.44
C THR A 74 16.70 6.41 20.74
N GLU A 75 15.45 6.64 21.15
CA GLU A 75 15.08 7.42 22.34
C GLU A 75 14.70 6.54 23.56
N THR A 76 15.11 5.27 23.60
CA THR A 76 14.92 4.35 24.74
C THR A 76 16.25 3.75 25.16
#